data_AF-A0A917BTD1-F1
#
_entry.id   AF-A0A917BTD1-F1
#
_cell.length_a   1.000
_cell.length_b   1.000
_cell.length_c   1.000
_cell.angle_alpha   90.00
_cell.angle_beta   90.00
_cell.angle_gamma   90.00
#
_symmetry.space_group_name_H-M   'P 1'
#
loop_
_entity.id
_entity.type
_entity.pdbx_description
1 polymer ?
#
loop_
_entity_poly.entity_id
_entity_poly.type
_entity_poly.pdbx_seq_one_letter_code
_entity_poly.pdbx_strand_id
1 'polypeptide(L)'
;MTEQTPIPDASPQATALPSEAEVEATILELARAEMKSIDPTQAARALSTGDGWQRVLPIVRRVAVRLAQEGRLIIYRKGKPVDPSDFRGVYRLGVPRDE
;
A
#
# COMPACT_ATOMS: atom_id res chain seq x y z
N MET A 1 -6.27 -25.85 -8.41
CA MET A 1 -4.88 -25.51 -8.10
C MET A 1 -4.92 -24.10 -7.54
N THR A 2 -4.83 -24.05 -6.20
CA THR A 2 -4.69 -22.93 -5.25
C THR A 2 -5.19 -21.56 -5.74
N GLU A 3 -6.46 -21.22 -5.52
CA GLU A 3 -6.94 -20.44 -4.36
C GLU A 3 -5.96 -19.33 -3.93
N GLN A 4 -6.29 -18.07 -4.21
CA GLN A 4 -6.51 -17.01 -3.21
C GLN A 4 -6.70 -15.65 -3.89
N THR A 5 -7.93 -15.34 -4.31
CA THR A 5 -8.38 -13.96 -4.50
C THR A 5 -9.28 -13.63 -3.32
N PRO A 6 -8.77 -13.05 -2.22
CA PRO A 6 -9.65 -12.40 -1.28
C PRO A 6 -10.07 -11.08 -1.95
N ILE A 7 -11.31 -11.04 -2.43
CA ILE A 7 -12.07 -9.80 -2.41
C ILE A 7 -12.57 -9.67 -0.96
N PRO A 8 -11.97 -8.82 -0.10
CA PRO A 8 -12.52 -8.62 1.23
C PRO A 8 -13.84 -7.86 1.09
N ASP A 9 -14.84 -8.41 1.78
CA ASP A 9 -16.14 -7.82 2.10
C ASP A 9 -16.08 -6.30 2.28
N ALA A 10 -16.70 -5.59 1.34
CA ALA A 10 -16.97 -4.16 1.44
C ALA A 10 -18.07 -3.96 2.50
N SER A 11 -17.69 -3.96 3.77
CA SER A 11 -18.54 -3.44 4.84
C SER A 11 -18.35 -1.92 4.91
N PRO A 12 -19.38 -1.10 4.58
CA PRO A 12 -19.31 0.35 4.68
C PRO A 12 -19.50 0.74 6.15
N GLN A 13 -18.41 0.95 6.88
CA GLN A 13 -18.48 1.59 8.20
C GLN A 13 -17.76 2.94 8.15
N ALA A 14 -18.59 3.97 8.31
CA ALA A 14 -18.26 5.37 8.32
C ALA A 14 -17.34 5.78 9.50
N THR A 15 -16.56 6.84 9.27
CA THR A 15 -15.99 7.78 10.26
C THR A 15 -14.84 7.37 11.21
N ALA A 16 -14.19 6.22 11.02
CA ALA A 16 -12.93 5.90 11.73
C ALA A 16 -11.79 5.63 10.73
N LEU A 17 -10.54 5.79 11.17
CA LEU A 17 -9.32 5.62 10.37
C LEU A 17 -9.38 4.40 9.41
N PRO A 18 -8.80 4.48 8.20
CA PRO A 18 -8.88 3.40 7.22
C PRO A 18 -8.28 2.11 7.78
N SER A 19 -9.02 1.01 7.66
CA SER A 19 -8.59 -0.32 8.08
C SER A 19 -7.40 -0.80 7.25
N GLU A 20 -6.55 -1.65 7.82
CA GLU A 20 -5.37 -2.19 7.13
C GLU A 20 -5.73 -2.90 5.81
N ALA A 21 -6.89 -3.55 5.74
CA ALA A 21 -7.40 -4.19 4.52
C ALA A 21 -7.78 -3.18 3.42
N GLU A 22 -8.41 -2.05 3.77
CA GLU A 22 -8.75 -0.97 2.83
C GLU A 22 -7.47 -0.35 2.25
N VAL A 23 -6.48 -0.16 3.13
CA VAL A 23 -5.16 0.34 2.76
C VAL A 23 -4.46 -0.60 1.81
N GLU A 24 -4.52 -1.92 2.05
CA GLU A 24 -3.96 -2.94 1.16
C GLU A 24 -4.63 -2.89 -0.21
N ALA A 25 -5.97 -2.92 -0.24
CA ALA A 25 -6.74 -2.91 -1.48
C ALA A 25 -6.43 -1.66 -2.31
N THR A 26 -6.38 -0.49 -1.67
CA THR A 26 -6.05 0.78 -2.33
C THR A 26 -4.61 0.79 -2.87
N ILE A 27 -3.64 0.29 -2.10
CA ILE A 27 -2.25 0.18 -2.55
C ILE A 27 -2.14 -0.74 -3.77
N LEU A 28 -2.80 -1.90 -3.74
CA LEU A 28 -2.76 -2.87 -4.83
C LEU A 28 -3.48 -2.35 -6.08
N GLU A 29 -4.62 -1.68 -5.92
CA GLU A 29 -5.37 -1.07 -7.01
C GLU A 29 -4.55 0.02 -7.70
N LEU A 30 -3.99 0.96 -6.92
CA LEU A 30 -3.13 2.02 -7.45
C LEU A 30 -1.86 1.44 -8.08
N ALA A 31 -1.25 0.42 -7.47
CA ALA A 31 -0.03 -0.19 -8.01
C ALA A 31 -0.29 -0.96 -9.31
N ARG A 32 -1.48 -1.54 -9.47
CA ARG A 32 -1.95 -2.08 -10.76
C ARG A 32 -2.20 -0.98 -11.78
N ALA A 33 -2.83 0.12 -11.38
CA ALA A 33 -3.14 1.24 -12.27
C ALA A 33 -1.86 1.92 -12.82
N GLU A 34 -0.86 2.17 -11.96
CA GLU A 34 0.41 2.81 -12.35
C GLU A 34 1.38 1.86 -13.07
N MET A 35 1.07 0.55 -13.16
CA MET A 35 1.80 -0.49 -13.90
C MET A 35 3.34 -0.57 -13.65
N LYS A 36 3.84 0.13 -12.61
CA LYS A 36 5.27 0.31 -12.34
C LYS A 36 5.57 0.64 -10.87
N SER A 37 4.92 1.67 -10.31
CA SER A 37 5.12 2.07 -8.91
C SER A 37 4.20 3.19 -8.45
N ILE A 38 3.74 3.16 -7.21
CA ILE A 38 2.97 4.24 -6.58
C ILE A 38 3.79 4.99 -5.53
N ASP A 39 3.43 6.24 -5.31
CA ASP A 39 3.93 7.02 -4.19
C ASP A 39 3.08 6.78 -2.93
N PRO A 40 3.67 6.74 -1.73
CA PRO A 40 2.94 6.55 -0.47
C PRO A 40 1.95 7.69 -0.20
N THR A 41 2.23 8.88 -0.70
CA THR A 41 1.33 10.04 -0.62
C THR A 41 0.09 9.86 -1.48
N GLN A 42 0.18 9.14 -2.61
CA GLN A 42 -0.99 8.81 -3.44
C GLN A 42 -1.91 7.86 -2.68
N ALA A 43 -1.38 6.77 -2.12
CA ALA A 43 -2.15 5.86 -1.28
C ALA A 43 -2.76 6.59 -0.06
N ALA A 44 -1.98 7.39 0.66
CA ALA A 44 -2.45 8.12 1.83
C ALA A 44 -3.52 9.18 1.50
N ARG A 45 -3.43 9.84 0.34
CA ARG A 45 -4.45 10.80 -0.13
C ARG A 45 -5.70 10.12 -0.66
N ALA A 46 -5.58 8.94 -1.27
CA ALA A 46 -6.74 8.15 -1.69
C ALA A 46 -7.55 7.66 -0.46
N LEU A 47 -6.86 7.35 0.63
CA LEU A 47 -7.45 6.86 1.88
C LEU A 47 -7.91 7.96 2.84
N SER A 48 -7.45 9.19 2.68
CA SER A 48 -7.75 10.30 3.58
C SER A 48 -8.19 11.54 2.83
N THR A 49 -9.45 11.91 3.02
CA THR A 49 -10.02 13.15 2.49
C THR A 49 -9.66 14.32 3.40
N GLY A 50 -8.54 15.00 3.13
CA GLY A 50 -8.11 16.22 3.85
C GLY A 50 -6.71 16.14 4.46
N ASP A 51 -6.40 16.98 5.46
CA ASP A 51 -5.09 17.07 6.14
C ASP A 51 -4.74 15.85 7.04
N GLY A 52 -5.62 14.86 7.11
CA GLY A 52 -5.44 13.65 7.93
C GLY A 52 -4.46 12.61 7.38
N TRP A 53 -3.97 12.77 6.14
CA TRP A 53 -3.10 11.79 5.48
C TRP A 53 -1.82 11.46 6.28
N GLN A 54 -1.31 12.40 7.08
CA GLN A 54 -0.17 12.17 7.98
C GLN A 54 -0.44 11.10 9.04
N ARG A 55 -1.70 10.96 9.51
CA ARG A 55 -2.10 9.88 10.44
C ARG A 55 -2.29 8.54 9.73
N VAL A 56 -2.52 8.56 8.41
CA VAL A 56 -2.70 7.36 7.58
C VAL A 56 -1.35 6.79 7.12
N LEU A 57 -0.32 7.62 6.97
CA LEU A 57 1.05 7.19 6.64
C LEU A 57 1.59 6.01 7.48
N PRO A 58 1.49 5.99 8.82
CA PRO A 58 1.98 4.85 9.60
C PRO A 58 1.18 3.55 9.32
N ILE A 59 -0.10 3.65 8.99
CA ILE A 59 -0.96 2.51 8.61
C ILE A 59 -0.54 2.00 7.22
N VAL A 60 -0.43 2.91 6.25
CA VAL A 60 0.10 2.63 4.88
C VAL A 60 1.47 1.98 4.95
N ARG A 61 2.36 2.48 5.83
CA ARG A 61 3.67 1.89 6.05
C ARG A 61 3.56 0.45 6.55
N ARG A 62 2.79 0.18 7.61
CA ARG A 62 2.63 -1.18 8.14
C ARG A 62 2.11 -2.15 7.09
N VAL A 63 1.10 -1.75 6.33
CA VAL A 63 0.49 -2.59 5.30
C VAL A 63 1.47 -2.82 4.14
N ALA A 64 2.13 -1.76 3.65
CA ALA A 64 3.16 -1.89 2.63
C ALA A 64 4.33 -2.78 3.08
N VAL A 65 4.74 -2.68 4.35
CA VAL A 65 5.78 -3.52 4.96
C VAL A 65 5.37 -4.98 4.98
N ARG A 66 4.13 -5.26 5.38
CA ARG A 66 3.57 -6.61 5.42
C ARG A 66 3.51 -7.21 4.03
N LEU A 67 2.94 -6.49 3.06
CA LEU A 67 2.88 -6.90 1.65
C LEU A 67 4.28 -7.13 1.05
N ALA A 68 5.26 -6.28 1.40
CA ALA A 68 6.62 -6.44 0.92
C ALA A 68 7.33 -7.65 1.51
N GLN A 69 7.08 -7.97 2.79
CA GLN A 69 7.57 -9.20 3.42
C GLN A 69 6.91 -10.46 2.83
N GLU A 70 5.63 -10.36 2.44
CA GLU A 70 4.92 -11.42 1.72
C GLU A 70 5.38 -11.59 0.27
N GLY A 71 6.30 -10.72 -0.22
CA GLY A 71 6.75 -10.75 -1.62
C GLY A 71 5.68 -10.28 -2.61
N ARG A 72 4.57 -9.70 -2.13
CA ARG A 72 3.46 -9.14 -2.92
C ARG A 72 3.66 -7.68 -3.30
N LEU A 73 4.69 -7.02 -2.75
CA LEU A 73 5.07 -5.64 -3.03
C LEU A 73 6.60 -5.49 -2.97
N ILE A 74 7.16 -4.53 -3.70
CA ILE A 74 8.58 -4.17 -3.60
C ILE A 74 8.70 -2.69 -3.31
N ILE A 75 9.48 -2.35 -2.28
CA ILE A 75 9.71 -0.96 -1.90
C ILE A 75 11.02 -0.49 -2.51
N TYR A 76 10.91 0.43 -3.45
CA TYR A 76 12.04 1.01 -4.15
C TYR A 76 12.39 2.38 -3.56
N ARG A 77 13.66 2.63 -3.31
CA ARG A 77 14.18 3.96 -3.02
C ARG A 77 15.41 4.22 -3.87
N LYS A 78 15.39 5.32 -4.63
CA LYS A 78 16.47 5.68 -5.57
C LYS A 78 16.82 4.52 -6.54
N GLY A 79 15.79 3.77 -6.95
CA GLY A 79 15.93 2.64 -7.88
C GLY A 79 16.46 1.34 -7.25
N LYS A 80 16.66 1.27 -5.92
CA LYS A 80 17.07 0.04 -5.23
C LYS A 80 15.93 -0.48 -4.35
N PRO A 81 15.70 -1.80 -4.28
CA PRO A 81 14.84 -2.38 -3.26
C PRO A 81 15.45 -2.04 -1.89
N VAL A 82 14.64 -1.49 -0.99
CA VAL A 82 15.05 -1.14 0.37
C VAL A 82 14.20 -1.87 1.38
N ASP A 83 14.77 -2.07 2.57
CA ASP A 83 14.08 -2.72 3.66
C ASP A 83 12.80 -1.98 4.04
N PRO A 84 11.67 -2.69 4.09
CA PRO A 84 10.40 -2.07 4.39
C PRO A 84 10.34 -1.46 5.80
N SER A 85 11.11 -2.01 6.75
CA SER A 85 11.01 -1.57 8.15
C SER A 85 11.71 -0.23 8.42
N ASP A 86 12.72 0.16 7.64
CA ASP A 86 13.61 1.29 7.96
C ASP A 86 13.56 2.47 6.96
N PHE A 87 12.82 2.39 5.86
CA PHE A 87 12.78 3.51 4.90
C PHE A 87 12.13 4.77 5.52
N ARG A 88 12.66 5.96 5.27
CA ARG A 88 12.02 7.24 5.64
C ARG A 88 12.07 8.22 4.46
N GLY A 89 11.06 9.07 4.32
CA GLY A 89 10.95 10.07 3.24
C GLY A 89 10.25 9.53 1.99
N VAL A 90 10.67 10.00 0.81
CA VAL A 90 10.10 9.59 -0.48
C VAL A 90 10.61 8.19 -0.86
N TYR A 91 9.69 7.25 -1.02
CA TYR A 91 9.90 5.89 -1.51
C TYR A 91 8.81 5.56 -2.51
N ARG A 92 9.04 4.56 -3.37
CA ARG A 92 8.07 4.07 -4.34
C ARG A 92 7.72 2.64 -4.02
N LEU A 93 6.44 2.31 -4.14
CA LEU A 93 5.94 0.96 -3.94
C LEU A 93 5.60 0.39 -5.32
N GLY A 94 6.36 -0.58 -5.80
CA GLY A 94 6.04 -1.30 -7.02
C GLY A 94 5.37 -2.62 -6.69
N VAL A 95 4.48 -3.08 -7.57
CA VAL A 95 4.11 -4.49 -7.57
C VAL A 95 5.33 -5.31 -8.00
N PRO A 96 5.58 -6.48 -7.40
CA PRO A 96 6.50 -7.44 -7.96
C PRO A 96 5.87 -7.82 -9.31
N ARG A 97 6.60 -7.60 -10.39
CA ARG A 97 6.25 -8.28 -11.63
C ARG A 97 6.58 -9.74 -11.39
N ASP A 98 5.60 -10.48 -10.88
CA ASP A 98 5.51 -11.89 -11.18
C ASP A 98 5.25 -11.96 -12.69
N GLU A 99 6.19 -12.57 -13.39
CA GLU A 99 6.15 -12.79 -14.84
C GLU A 99 5.03 -13.75 -15.23
#